data_AF-A0A846ABY9-F1
#
_entry.id   AF-A0A846ABY9-F1
#
_cell.length_a   1.000
_cell.length_b   1.000
_cell.length_c   1.000
_cell.angle_alpha   90.00
_cell.angle_beta   90.00
_cell.angle_gamma   90.00
#
_symmetry.space_group_name_H-M   'P 1'
#
loop_
_entity.id
_entity.type
_entity.pdbx_description
1 polymer ?
#
loop_
_entity_poly.entity_id
_entity_poly.type
_entity_poly.pdbx_seq_one_letter_code
_entity_poly.pdbx_strand_id
1 'polypeptide(L)'
;MPNHLHGIIIIDSSTKEPKSREVKCNISTEYDISRIMSEISPKAGSLSAIIRSYKSAVTNWCNSNNYSSFGWQKRFYEKIIRDDKSLENIRKYIINNPIKWKNDRNNVVGLLM
;
A
#
# COMPACT_ATOMS: atom_id res chain seq x y z
N MET A 1 -12.39 3.95 10.93
CA MET A 1 -12.85 4.45 9.62
C MET A 1 -12.95 3.27 8.66
N PRO A 2 -14.05 3.12 7.93
CA PRO A 2 -14.20 2.05 6.95
C PRO A 2 -13.57 2.35 5.57
N ASN A 3 -13.23 3.62 5.27
CA ASN A 3 -12.84 4.04 3.91
C ASN A 3 -11.33 4.14 3.64
N HIS A 4 -10.46 4.05 4.65
CA HIS A 4 -9.01 4.07 4.44
C HIS A 4 -8.25 3.33 5.54
N LEU A 5 -7.04 2.89 5.20
CA LEU A 5 -6.09 2.20 6.08
C LEU A 5 -4.93 3.14 6.43
N HIS A 6 -4.55 3.18 7.70
CA HIS A 6 -3.30 3.79 8.15
C HIS A 6 -2.32 2.71 8.59
N GLY A 7 -1.03 2.91 8.30
CA GLY A 7 0.03 2.02 8.73
C GLY A 7 1.36 2.77 8.85
N ILE A 8 2.24 2.23 9.69
CA ILE A 8 3.63 2.69 9.81
C ILE A 8 4.50 1.58 9.23
N ILE A 9 5.34 1.92 8.26
CA ILE A 9 6.27 0.98 7.63
C ILE A 9 7.67 1.40 8.04
N ILE A 10 8.40 0.47 8.65
CA ILE A 10 9.81 0.62 8.98
C ILE A 10 10.59 -0.18 7.95
N ILE A 11 11.41 0.51 7.17
CA ILE A 11 12.32 -0.12 6.20
C ILE A 11 13.71 -0.06 6.81
N ASP A 12 14.15 -1.18 7.36
CA ASP A 12 15.51 -1.33 7.85
C ASP A 12 16.41 -1.82 6.70
N SER A 13 17.58 -1.21 6.57
CA SER A 13 18.61 -1.59 5.59
C SER A 13 19.50 -2.72 6.08
N SER A 14 19.23 -3.30 7.27
CA SER A 14 19.97 -4.45 7.78
C SER A 14 19.97 -5.58 6.75
N THR A 15 21.16 -5.79 6.20
CA THR A 15 21.47 -6.62 5.05
C THR A 15 21.03 -8.06 5.28
N LYS A 16 19.90 -8.44 4.70
CA LYS A 16 19.72 -9.80 4.20
C LYS A 16 19.68 -9.68 2.70
N GLU A 17 20.55 -10.42 2.03
CA GLU A 17 20.68 -10.48 0.57
C GLU A 17 19.31 -10.31 -0.10
N PRO A 18 19.22 -9.51 -1.17
CA PRO A 18 17.95 -9.32 -1.85
C PRO A 18 17.47 -10.69 -2.31
N LYS A 19 16.49 -11.26 -1.59
CA LYS A 19 15.69 -12.37 -2.10
C LYS A 19 14.93 -11.78 -3.28
N SER A 20 15.54 -11.84 -4.45
CA SER A 20 14.89 -11.62 -5.74
C SER A 20 13.63 -12.47 -5.71
N ARG A 21 12.48 -11.82 -5.52
CA ARG A 21 11.23 -12.45 -5.88
C ARG A 21 11.28 -12.54 -7.38
N GLU A 22 11.60 -13.73 -7.89
CA GLU A 22 11.41 -14.05 -9.29
C GLU A 22 9.96 -13.71 -9.64
N VAL A 23 9.77 -12.58 -10.31
CA VAL A 23 8.53 -12.33 -11.00
C VAL A 23 8.49 -13.42 -12.06
N LYS A 24 7.56 -14.38 -11.93
CA LYS A 24 7.38 -15.43 -12.93
C LYS A 24 7.14 -14.75 -14.29
N CYS A 25 8.19 -14.69 -15.10
CA CYS A 25 8.11 -14.27 -16.50
C CYS A 25 7.41 -15.41 -17.25
N ASN A 26 6.09 -15.36 -17.33
CA ASN A 26 5.36 -16.26 -18.21
C ASN A 26 5.63 -15.86 -19.67
N ILE A 27 6.56 -16.59 -20.28
CA ILE A 27 6.71 -16.86 -21.72
C ILE A 27 7.17 -15.68 -22.60
N SER A 28 8.08 -16.03 -23.52
CA SER A 28 8.84 -15.15 -24.40
C SER A 28 7.95 -14.49 -25.46
N THR A 29 7.85 -13.17 -25.39
CA THR A 29 7.59 -12.29 -26.54
C THR A 29 8.40 -11.02 -26.33
N GLU A 30 9.32 -10.75 -27.25
CA GLU A 30 10.18 -9.55 -27.36
C GLU A 30 11.04 -9.21 -26.12
N TYR A 31 12.30 -9.63 -26.21
CA TYR A 31 13.38 -9.42 -25.23
C TYR A 31 13.51 -7.95 -24.76
N ASP A 32 13.17 -6.98 -25.61
CA ASP A 32 13.23 -5.56 -25.29
C ASP A 32 12.06 -5.08 -24.42
N ILE A 33 10.83 -5.56 -24.65
CA ILE A 33 9.66 -5.13 -23.88
C ILE A 33 9.80 -5.60 -22.43
N SER A 34 10.18 -6.86 -22.22
CA SER A 34 10.36 -7.39 -20.86
C SER A 34 11.44 -6.62 -20.08
N ARG A 35 12.53 -6.22 -20.75
CA ARG A 35 13.60 -5.44 -20.13
C ARG A 35 13.14 -4.02 -19.78
N ILE A 36 12.50 -3.33 -20.71
CA ILE A 36 11.94 -1.99 -20.49
C ILE A 36 10.92 -2.02 -19.35
N MET A 37 10.03 -3.02 -19.33
CA MET A 37 9.04 -3.20 -18.25
C MET A 37 9.70 -3.45 -16.89
N SER A 38 10.81 -4.19 -16.85
CA SER A 38 11.59 -4.39 -15.63
C SER A 38 12.29 -3.11 -15.17
N GLU A 39 12.82 -2.31 -16.09
CA GLU A 39 13.52 -1.05 -15.78
C GLU A 39 12.57 0.04 -15.25
N ILE A 40 11.34 0.12 -15.77
CA ILE A 40 10.32 1.07 -15.29
C ILE A 40 9.57 0.56 -14.05
N SER A 41 9.70 -0.72 -13.71
CA SER A 41 9.02 -1.30 -12.54
C SER A 41 9.62 -0.75 -11.25
N PRO A 42 8.79 -0.48 -10.21
CA PRO A 42 9.29 -0.07 -8.91
C PRO A 42 10.31 -1.08 -8.39
N LYS A 43 11.50 -0.58 -8.01
CA LYS A 43 12.58 -1.42 -7.50
C LYS A 43 12.10 -2.28 -6.31
N ALA A 44 12.60 -3.51 -6.24
CA ALA A 44 12.35 -4.38 -5.11
C ALA A 44 12.74 -3.67 -3.80
N GLY A 45 11.90 -3.80 -2.78
CA GLY A 45 12.09 -3.12 -1.48
C GLY A 45 11.66 -1.65 -1.45
N SER A 46 11.26 -1.04 -2.57
CA SER A 46 10.67 0.31 -2.55
C SER A 46 9.30 0.32 -1.86
N LEU A 47 8.97 1.44 -1.22
CA LEU A 47 7.65 1.65 -0.60
C LEU A 47 6.51 1.42 -1.62
N SER A 48 6.66 1.92 -2.84
CA SER A 48 5.71 1.70 -3.93
C SER A 48 5.51 0.22 -4.26
N ALA A 49 6.57 -0.59 -4.28
CA ALA A 49 6.46 -2.04 -4.52
C ALA A 49 5.73 -2.76 -3.37
N ILE A 50 5.98 -2.36 -2.13
CA ILE A 50 5.31 -2.88 -0.93
C ILE A 50 3.81 -2.57 -1.00
N ILE A 51 3.45 -1.31 -1.22
CA ILE A 51 2.05 -0.88 -1.29
C ILE A 51 1.33 -1.53 -2.49
N ARG A 52 1.98 -1.63 -3.65
CA ARG A 52 1.42 -2.32 -4.82
C ARG A 52 1.09 -3.77 -4.50
N SER A 53 2.02 -4.49 -3.87
CA SER A 53 1.82 -5.90 -3.50
C SER A 53 0.69 -6.06 -2.50
N TYR A 54 0.62 -5.19 -1.49
CA TYR A 54 -0.45 -5.19 -0.49
C TYR A 54 -1.82 -4.94 -1.15
N LYS A 55 -1.96 -3.86 -1.95
CA LYS A 55 -3.22 -3.53 -2.63
C LYS A 55 -3.67 -4.67 -3.54
N SER A 56 -2.75 -5.28 -4.29
CA SER A 56 -3.04 -6.42 -5.16
C SER A 56 -3.52 -7.64 -4.38
N ALA A 57 -2.88 -7.99 -3.26
CA ALA A 57 -3.27 -9.14 -2.46
C ALA A 57 -4.69 -8.97 -1.88
N VAL A 58 -5.01 -7.78 -1.37
CA VAL A 58 -6.35 -7.47 -0.86
C VAL A 58 -7.40 -7.49 -1.97
N THR A 59 -7.12 -6.88 -3.12
CA THR A 59 -8.04 -6.91 -4.27
C THR A 59 -8.31 -8.34 -4.72
N ASN A 60 -7.28 -9.19 -4.80
CA ASN A 60 -7.45 -10.60 -5.14
C ASN A 60 -8.32 -11.33 -4.11
N TRP A 61 -8.08 -11.10 -2.82
CA TRP A 61 -8.89 -11.67 -1.75
C TRP A 61 -10.36 -11.21 -1.84
N CYS A 62 -10.60 -9.91 -2.05
CA CYS A 62 -11.96 -9.37 -2.22
C CYS A 62 -12.69 -10.01 -3.41
N ASN A 63 -12.02 -10.11 -4.56
CA ASN A 63 -12.59 -10.75 -5.76
C ASN A 63 -12.96 -12.21 -5.50
N SER A 64 -12.11 -12.96 -4.80
CA SER A 64 -12.38 -14.36 -4.44
C SER A 64 -13.46 -14.54 -3.37
N ASN A 65 -13.83 -13.49 -2.64
CA ASN A 65 -14.82 -13.53 -1.55
C ASN A 65 -16.07 -12.69 -1.87
N ASN A 66 -16.39 -12.52 -3.16
CA ASN A 66 -17.60 -11.84 -3.64
C ASN A 66 -17.70 -10.35 -3.25
N TYR A 67 -16.59 -9.69 -2.94
CA TYR A 67 -16.50 -8.25 -2.74
C TYR A 67 -16.04 -7.54 -4.03
N SER A 68 -16.72 -7.80 -5.15
CA SER A 68 -16.32 -7.30 -6.48
C SER A 68 -16.47 -5.78 -6.66
N SER A 69 -17.28 -5.13 -5.82
CA SER A 69 -17.40 -3.67 -5.78
C SER A 69 -16.23 -2.97 -5.06
N PHE A 70 -15.37 -3.74 -4.37
CA PHE A 70 -14.23 -3.18 -3.66
C PHE A 70 -13.22 -2.56 -4.64
N GLY A 71 -12.86 -1.31 -4.39
CA GLY A 71 -11.85 -0.59 -5.16
C GLY A 71 -10.97 0.26 -4.27
N TRP A 72 -9.67 0.26 -4.54
CA TRP A 72 -8.75 1.19 -3.91
C TRP A 72 -8.88 2.58 -4.54
N GLN A 73 -8.84 3.63 -3.70
CA GLN A 73 -8.54 4.97 -4.19
C GLN A 73 -7.16 4.95 -4.91
N LYS A 74 -7.08 5.67 -6.03
CA LYS A 74 -5.83 5.84 -6.79
C LYS A 74 -4.77 6.51 -5.90
N ARG A 75 -3.51 6.09 -6.08
CA ARG A 75 -2.33 6.55 -5.32
C ARG A 75 -2.46 6.24 -3.81
N PHE A 76 -1.50 6.71 -3.03
CA PHE A 76 -1.51 6.61 -1.57
C PHE A 76 -0.78 7.83 -1.00
N TYR A 77 -1.12 8.20 0.24
CA TYR A 77 -0.42 9.25 0.97
C TYR A 77 0.70 8.62 1.79
N GLU A 78 1.87 9.24 1.77
CA GLU A 78 3.03 8.81 2.53
C GLU A 78 3.64 10.01 3.27
N LYS A 79 4.23 9.74 4.44
CA LYS A 79 4.94 10.74 5.24
C LYS A 79 6.18 10.10 5.85
N ILE A 80 7.33 10.70 5.59
CA ILE A 80 8.61 10.27 6.19
C ILE A 80 8.63 10.69 7.65
N ILE A 81 8.83 9.72 8.54
CA ILE A 81 8.97 9.91 9.99
C ILE A 81 10.46 9.94 10.30
N ARG A 82 10.96 11.04 10.88
CA ARG A 82 12.40 11.28 11.07
C ARG A 82 12.83 11.34 12.53
N ASP A 83 11.87 11.41 13.45
CA ASP A 83 12.12 11.64 14.87
C ASP A 83 11.03 10.97 15.72
N ASP A 84 11.36 10.71 16.99
CA ASP A 84 10.46 10.00 17.90
C ASP A 84 9.19 10.81 18.22
N LYS A 85 9.27 12.14 18.23
CA LYS A 85 8.10 12.99 18.49
C LYS A 85 7.12 12.90 17.34
N SER A 86 7.58 12.91 16.08
CA SER A 86 6.70 12.71 14.92
C SER A 86 6.12 11.30 14.88
N LEU A 87 6.89 10.28 15.25
CA LEU A 87 6.42 8.91 15.38
C LEU A 87 5.29 8.79 16.41
N GLU A 88 5.48 9.36 17.59
CA GLU A 88 4.50 9.35 18.68
C GLU A 88 3.22 10.08 18.29
N ASN A 89 3.34 11.24 17.65
CA ASN A 89 2.19 11.99 17.15
C ASN A 89 1.41 11.21 16.10
N ILE A 90 2.09 10.50 15.19
CA ILE A 90 1.44 9.67 14.17
C ILE A 90 0.75 8.46 14.80
N ARG A 91 1.39 7.78 15.76
CA ARG A 91 0.76 6.69 16.53
C ARG A 91 -0.52 7.17 17.22
N LYS A 92 -0.44 8.30 17.93
CA LYS A 92 -1.62 8.93 18.55
C LYS A 92 -2.69 9.27 17.53
N TYR A 93 -2.32 9.80 16.37
CA TYR A 93 -3.27 10.09 15.30
C TYR A 93 -3.98 8.79 14.85
N ILE A 94 -3.24 7.74 14.50
CA ILE A 94 -3.79 6.47 14.02
C ILE A 94 -4.76 5.86 15.05
N ILE A 95 -4.40 5.85 16.33
CA ILE A 95 -5.24 5.31 17.40
C ILE A 95 -6.51 6.14 17.61
N ASN A 96 -6.38 7.48 17.57
CA ASN A 96 -7.51 8.37 17.86
C ASN A 96 -8.42 8.61 16.65
N ASN A 97 -7.96 8.35 15.43
CA ASN A 97 -8.70 8.65 14.20
C ASN A 97 -10.02 7.86 14.09
N PRO A 98 -10.09 6.54 14.41
CA PRO A 98 -11.36 5.81 14.49
C PRO A 98 -12.38 6.44 15.44
N ILE A 99 -11.93 6.97 16.58
CA ILE A 99 -12.79 7.60 17.60
C ILE A 99 -13.33 8.94 17.07
N LYS A 100 -12.45 9.72 16.44
CA LYS A 100 -12.78 11.02 15.85
C LYS A 100 -13.60 10.91 14.56
N TRP A 101 -13.69 9.73 13.96
CA TRP A 101 -14.37 9.51 12.69
C TRP A 101 -15.83 9.98 12.68
N LYS A 102 -16.58 9.76 13.77
CA LYS A 102 -17.99 10.16 13.86
C LYS A 102 -18.18 11.67 13.61
N ASN A 103 -17.17 12.47 13.93
CA ASN A 103 -17.19 13.93 13.83
C ASN A 103 -16.32 14.47 12.68
N ASP A 104 -15.78 13.60 11.82
CA ASP A 104 -14.90 14.00 10.73
C ASP A 104 -15.71 14.60 9.58
N ARG A 105 -15.19 15.66 8.94
CA ARG A 105 -15.83 16.31 7.77
C ARG A 105 -15.90 15.38 6.56
N ASN A 106 -15.04 14.35 6.49
CA ASN A 106 -15.08 13.30 5.48
C ASN A 106 -16.05 12.16 5.83
N ASN A 107 -16.68 12.19 7.01
CA ASN A 107 -17.84 11.37 7.32
C ASN A 107 -19.08 12.02 6.69
N VAL A 108 -19.15 12.02 5.36
CA VAL A 108 -20.34 12.48 4.65
C VAL A 108 -21.42 11.45 4.94
N VAL A 109 -22.41 11.82 5.75
CA VAL A 109 -23.61 11.02 6.01
C VAL A 109 -24.26 10.73 4.66
N GLY A 110 -24.07 9.51 4.13
CA GLY A 110 -24.70 9.08 2.88
C GLY A 110 -23.78 8.56 1.77
N LEU A 111 -22.45 8.49 1.94
CA LEU A 111 -21.64 7.67 1.02
C LEU A 111 -21.66 6.20 1.46
N LEU A 112 -22.79 5.54 1.21
CA LEU A 112 -22.85 4.08 1.15
C LEU A 112 -21.83 3.60 0.09
N MET A 113 -20.80 2.87 0.54
CA MET A 113 -20.17 1.83 -0.29
C MET A 113 -21.08 0.62 -0.32
#